data_AF-A0A8N4QHB2-F1
#
_entry.id   AF-A0A8N4QHB2-F1
#
_cell.length_a   1.000
_cell.length_b   1.000
_cell.length_c   1.000
_cell.angle_alpha   90.00
_cell.angle_beta   90.00
_cell.angle_gamma   90.00
#
_symmetry.space_group_name_H-M   'P 1'
#
loop_
_entity.id
_entity.type
_entity.pdbx_description
1 polymer ?
#
loop_
_entity_poly.entity_id
_entity_poly.type
_entity_poly.pdbx_seq_one_letter_code
_entity_poly.pdbx_strand_id
1 'polypeptide(L)'
;MPSKQYLNDLYKINKKLNEAKVRPAFGAAGEGVVLNNDVAVNTNDLRNNLQHNKGPNVLNSVNKPIPTAHAEVNSVSNSKLLFSNVLNKSELSAQPSTVSIGMGSIMLPNNILILLSEYGTRLYEIIANPDSFEDIITTMADAFSQQTFEFLMKLAQEFVETNLEMIRNTIQIFISAETILYRIFLYVTKRCESQTFSYLYNKKQEILRALNDYFTSLNPNNSYCRRWRCDICGGLYSICQL
;
A
#
# COMPACT_ATOMS: atom_id res chain seq x y z
N MET A 1 -0.80 -24.09 5.75
CA MET A 1 -0.18 -24.35 4.43
C MET A 1 -1.06 -25.33 3.66
N PRO A 2 -1.40 -25.08 2.38
CA PRO A 2 -2.17 -26.01 1.56
C PRO A 2 -1.37 -27.31 1.29
N SER A 3 -2.07 -28.46 1.21
CA SER A 3 -1.43 -29.76 1.02
C SER A 3 -0.93 -29.96 -0.42
N LYS A 4 0.09 -30.80 -0.60
CA LYS A 4 0.62 -31.17 -1.93
C LYS A 4 -0.45 -31.76 -2.85
N GLN A 5 -1.39 -32.52 -2.26
CA GLN A 5 -2.51 -33.10 -2.99
C GLN A 5 -3.48 -32.03 -3.49
N TYR A 6 -3.79 -31.04 -2.65
CA TYR A 6 -4.63 -29.91 -3.03
C TYR A 6 -4.05 -29.12 -4.22
N LEU A 7 -2.73 -28.88 -4.23
CA LEU A 7 -2.07 -28.19 -5.34
C LEU A 7 -2.08 -29.00 -6.64
N ASN A 8 -1.89 -30.32 -6.56
CA ASN A 8 -1.96 -31.22 -7.71
C ASN A 8 -3.38 -31.23 -8.31
N ASP A 9 -4.40 -31.22 -7.44
CA ASP A 9 -5.79 -31.20 -7.86
C ASP A 9 -6.17 -29.88 -8.53
N LEU A 10 -5.68 -28.74 -8.03
CA LEU A 10 -5.85 -27.44 -8.69
C LEU A 10 -5.17 -27.41 -10.06
N TYR A 11 -3.97 -27.97 -10.19
CA TYR A 11 -3.26 -28.06 -11.46
C TYR A 11 -4.06 -28.86 -12.50
N LYS A 12 -4.60 -30.03 -12.12
CA LYS A 12 -5.45 -30.85 -13.00
C LYS A 12 -6.73 -30.13 -13.43
N ILE A 13 -7.37 -29.42 -12.51
CA ILE A 13 -8.55 -28.58 -12.80
C ILE A 13 -8.21 -27.52 -13.85
N ASN A 14 -7.14 -26.75 -13.63
CA ASN A 14 -6.71 -25.69 -14.54
C ASN A 14 -6.34 -26.24 -15.93
N LYS A 15 -5.71 -27.42 -15.99
CA LYS A 15 -5.38 -28.07 -17.26
C LYS A 15 -6.64 -28.40 -18.07
N LYS A 16 -7.66 -29.02 -17.45
CA LYS A 16 -8.93 -29.35 -18.11
C LYS A 16 -9.70 -28.11 -18.60
N LEU A 17 -9.70 -27.04 -17.80
CA LEU A 17 -10.34 -25.77 -18.18
C LEU A 17 -9.66 -25.13 -19.40
N ASN A 18 -8.33 -25.16 -19.45
CA ASN A 18 -7.57 -24.66 -20.59
C ASN A 18 -7.79 -25.51 -21.85
N GLU A 19 -7.83 -26.83 -21.73
CA GLU A 19 -8.15 -27.74 -22.85
C GLU A 19 -9.57 -27.47 -23.40
N ALA A 20 -10.53 -27.19 -22.52
CA ALA A 20 -11.90 -26.84 -22.90
C ALA A 20 -12.07 -25.39 -23.38
N LYS A 21 -11.02 -24.56 -23.37
CA LYS A 21 -11.08 -23.11 -23.66
C LYS A 21 -12.11 -22.37 -22.79
N VAL A 22 -12.22 -22.75 -21.52
CA VAL A 22 -13.12 -22.13 -20.54
C VAL A 22 -12.31 -21.45 -19.44
N ARG A 23 -12.70 -20.23 -19.07
CA ARG A 23 -12.13 -19.49 -17.93
C ARG A 23 -13.20 -19.17 -16.89
N PRO A 24 -12.99 -19.56 -15.62
CA PRO A 24 -13.84 -19.08 -14.54
C PRO A 24 -13.49 -17.63 -14.20
N ALA A 25 -14.52 -16.82 -14.00
CA ALA A 25 -14.46 -15.45 -13.52
C ALA A 25 -15.53 -15.26 -12.43
N PHE A 26 -15.46 -14.16 -11.69
CA PHE A 26 -16.53 -13.80 -10.77
C PHE A 26 -17.66 -13.13 -11.55
N GLY A 27 -18.90 -13.54 -11.31
CA GLY A 27 -20.09 -12.91 -11.87
C GLY A 27 -20.35 -11.54 -11.24
N ALA A 28 -21.30 -10.78 -11.81
CA ALA A 28 -21.71 -9.52 -11.22
C ALA A 28 -22.46 -9.76 -9.90
N ALA A 29 -22.33 -8.83 -8.96
CA ALA A 29 -23.17 -8.67 -7.75
C ALA A 29 -23.86 -9.95 -7.19
N GLY A 30 -23.07 -10.90 -6.67
CA GLY A 30 -23.59 -12.05 -5.92
C GLY A 30 -23.93 -13.30 -6.75
N GLU A 31 -23.71 -13.29 -8.07
CA GLU A 31 -23.95 -14.45 -8.96
C GLU A 31 -22.91 -15.59 -8.82
N GLY A 32 -21.91 -15.43 -7.96
CA GLY A 32 -20.90 -16.45 -7.72
C GLY A 32 -19.87 -16.54 -8.85
N VAL A 33 -19.49 -17.76 -9.25
CA VAL A 33 -18.48 -17.99 -10.31
C VAL A 33 -19.20 -18.22 -11.63
N VAL A 34 -18.77 -17.50 -12.68
CA VAL A 34 -19.27 -17.63 -14.05
C VAL A 34 -18.17 -18.15 -14.97
N LEU A 35 -18.54 -18.93 -15.98
CA LEU A 35 -17.63 -19.42 -17.01
C LEU A 35 -17.74 -18.54 -18.26
N ASN A 36 -16.59 -18.05 -18.76
CA ASN A 36 -16.49 -17.11 -19.90
C ASN A 36 -17.47 -15.92 -19.82
N ASN A 37 -17.74 -15.43 -18.60
CA ASN A 37 -18.68 -14.33 -18.29
C ASN A 37 -20.13 -14.57 -18.75
N ASP A 38 -20.55 -15.84 -18.88
CA ASP A 38 -21.86 -16.18 -19.45
C ASP A 38 -22.62 -17.21 -18.61
N VAL A 39 -21.96 -18.31 -18.23
CA VAL A 39 -22.63 -19.43 -17.55
C VAL A 39 -22.32 -19.37 -16.06
N ALA A 40 -23.30 -19.00 -15.24
CA ALA A 40 -23.19 -19.09 -13.78
C ALA A 40 -23.12 -20.56 -13.34
N VAL A 41 -22.16 -20.87 -12.48
CA VAL A 41 -21.91 -22.25 -12.04
C VAL A 41 -21.70 -22.33 -10.54
N ASN A 42 -22.28 -23.37 -9.94
CA ASN A 42 -21.97 -23.73 -8.56
C ASN A 42 -20.54 -24.28 -8.50
N THR A 43 -19.70 -23.69 -7.65
CA THR A 43 -18.28 -24.04 -7.53
C THR A 43 -18.04 -25.47 -7.05
N ASN A 44 -18.95 -26.03 -6.25
CA ASN A 44 -18.86 -27.41 -5.78
C ASN A 44 -19.18 -28.39 -6.92
N ASP A 45 -20.18 -28.09 -7.74
CA ASP A 45 -20.56 -28.93 -8.88
C ASP A 45 -19.51 -28.87 -10.00
N LEU A 46 -18.96 -27.69 -10.26
CA LEU A 46 -17.84 -27.51 -11.19
C LEU A 46 -16.62 -28.33 -10.73
N ARG A 47 -16.27 -28.25 -9.43
CA ARG A 47 -15.14 -29.00 -8.88
C ARG A 47 -15.37 -30.51 -8.95
N ASN A 48 -16.57 -30.98 -8.62
CA ASN A 48 -16.93 -32.39 -8.69
C ASN A 48 -16.94 -32.92 -10.13
N ASN A 49 -17.40 -32.14 -11.09
CA ASN A 49 -17.34 -32.49 -12.50
C ASN A 49 -15.90 -32.58 -13.01
N LEU A 50 -15.07 -31.59 -12.71
CA LEU A 50 -13.68 -31.53 -13.19
C LEU A 50 -12.76 -32.56 -12.52
N GLN A 51 -12.97 -32.87 -11.24
CA GLN A 51 -12.13 -33.81 -10.49
C GLN A 51 -12.60 -35.25 -10.59
N HIS A 52 -13.92 -35.48 -10.49
CA HIS A 52 -14.49 -36.83 -10.34
C HIS A 52 -15.37 -37.26 -11.53
N ASN A 53 -15.52 -36.43 -12.58
CA ASN A 53 -16.44 -36.64 -13.70
C ASN A 53 -17.88 -36.95 -13.23
N LYS A 54 -18.29 -36.33 -12.11
CA LYS A 54 -19.62 -36.50 -11.51
C LYS A 54 -20.43 -35.21 -11.65
N GLY A 55 -21.71 -35.34 -11.99
CA GLY A 55 -22.63 -34.21 -12.17
C GLY A 55 -22.75 -33.71 -13.62
N PRO A 56 -23.59 -32.70 -13.86
CA PRO A 56 -23.85 -32.17 -15.20
C PRO A 56 -22.57 -31.64 -15.87
N ASN A 57 -22.42 -31.86 -17.18
CA ASN A 57 -21.22 -31.48 -17.91
C ASN A 57 -21.22 -29.99 -18.27
N VAL A 58 -20.76 -29.17 -17.32
CA VAL A 58 -20.86 -27.70 -17.36
C VAL A 58 -19.88 -27.04 -18.36
N LEU A 59 -18.88 -27.79 -18.86
CA LEU A 59 -17.94 -27.29 -19.87
C LEU A 59 -18.58 -27.19 -21.25
N ASN A 60 -19.47 -28.13 -21.60
CA ASN A 60 -20.14 -28.17 -22.90
C ASN A 60 -21.24 -27.11 -23.03
N SER A 61 -21.71 -26.53 -21.92
CA SER A 61 -22.65 -25.41 -21.94
C SER A 61 -22.01 -24.06 -22.29
N VAL A 62 -20.68 -23.98 -22.32
CA VAL A 62 -19.97 -22.74 -22.62
C VAL A 62 -19.71 -22.65 -24.12
N ASN A 63 -20.65 -22.04 -24.86
CA ASN A 63 -20.54 -21.87 -26.31
C ASN A 63 -19.80 -20.59 -26.72
N LYS A 64 -19.59 -19.64 -25.79
CA LYS A 64 -18.91 -18.39 -26.08
C LYS A 64 -17.39 -18.55 -25.97
N PRO A 65 -16.62 -17.98 -26.92
CA PRO A 65 -15.17 -17.95 -26.81
C PRO A 65 -14.73 -17.16 -25.58
N ILE A 66 -13.52 -17.41 -25.08
CA ILE A 66 -12.94 -16.64 -23.97
C ILE A 66 -12.94 -15.16 -24.38
N PRO A 67 -13.60 -14.28 -23.61
CA PRO A 67 -13.60 -12.85 -23.91
C PRO A 67 -12.16 -12.33 -24.02
N THR A 68 -11.82 -11.73 -25.16
CA THR A 68 -10.58 -10.96 -25.30
C THR A 68 -10.66 -9.77 -24.36
N ALA A 69 -9.61 -9.55 -23.56
CA ALA A 69 -9.58 -8.65 -22.41
C ALA A 69 -9.88 -7.14 -22.67
N HIS A 70 -10.35 -6.77 -23.87
CA HIS A 70 -10.63 -5.40 -24.28
C HIS A 70 -11.93 -5.19 -25.08
N ALA A 71 -12.75 -6.22 -25.32
CA ALA A 71 -14.04 -6.03 -25.97
C ALA A 71 -15.19 -6.48 -25.05
N GLU A 72 -15.91 -5.49 -24.55
CA GLU A 72 -17.29 -5.58 -24.05
C GLU A 72 -17.54 -6.66 -22.98
N VAL A 73 -16.93 -6.47 -21.82
CA VAL A 73 -17.46 -7.03 -20.58
C VAL A 73 -17.83 -5.83 -19.71
N ASN A 74 -19.12 -5.67 -19.45
CA ASN A 74 -19.63 -4.79 -18.41
C ASN A 74 -18.79 -5.01 -17.15
N SER A 75 -17.97 -4.02 -16.81
CA SER A 75 -17.35 -3.76 -15.51
C SER A 75 -17.48 -4.89 -14.49
N VAL A 76 -16.70 -5.96 -14.66
CA VAL A 76 -16.38 -6.85 -13.54
C VAL A 76 -14.88 -6.81 -13.34
N SER A 77 -14.50 -6.24 -12.20
CA SER A 77 -13.15 -5.96 -11.76
C SER A 77 -12.27 -7.20 -11.79
N ASN A 78 -11.60 -7.44 -12.92
CA ASN A 78 -10.32 -8.11 -12.89
C ASN A 78 -9.37 -7.24 -12.06
N SER A 79 -8.65 -7.88 -11.15
CA SER A 79 -7.72 -7.32 -10.17
C SER A 79 -6.68 -6.39 -10.81
N LYS A 80 -7.10 -5.18 -11.15
CA LYS A 80 -6.27 -4.00 -11.28
C LYS A 80 -6.38 -3.31 -9.93
N LEU A 81 -5.25 -2.86 -9.41
CA LEU A 81 -5.17 -1.91 -8.31
C LEU A 81 -6.17 -0.78 -8.61
N LEU A 82 -7.34 -0.80 -7.95
CA LEU A 82 -8.39 0.17 -8.16
C LEU A 82 -8.06 1.40 -7.33
N PHE A 83 -7.48 2.38 -7.99
CA PHE A 83 -7.55 3.78 -7.58
C PHE A 83 -9.01 4.21 -7.76
N SER A 84 -9.80 4.15 -6.70
CA SER A 84 -11.18 4.64 -6.71
C SER A 84 -11.23 6.04 -6.09
N ASN A 85 -11.25 7.07 -6.94
CA ASN A 85 -11.66 8.42 -6.52
C ASN A 85 -13.16 8.38 -6.17
N VAL A 86 -13.50 8.19 -4.89
CA VAL A 86 -14.88 8.30 -4.41
C VAL A 86 -15.02 9.61 -3.62
N LEU A 87 -15.29 10.69 -4.35
CA LEU A 87 -16.17 11.72 -3.83
C LEU A 87 -17.58 11.14 -3.91
N ASN A 88 -18.14 10.68 -2.79
CA ASN A 88 -19.58 10.74 -2.54
C ASN A 88 -19.87 10.43 -1.07
N LYS A 89 -20.52 11.40 -0.43
CA LYS A 89 -20.85 11.46 0.99
C LYS A 89 -22.21 10.81 1.19
N SER A 90 -22.30 9.49 1.40
CA SER A 90 -23.53 8.85 1.89
C SER A 90 -23.27 7.50 2.59
N GLU A 91 -23.64 7.47 3.87
CA GLU A 91 -24.18 6.34 4.65
C GLU A 91 -23.31 5.10 4.90
N LEU A 92 -22.72 5.03 6.10
CA LEU A 92 -22.01 3.86 6.62
C LEU A 92 -22.92 3.07 7.58
N SER A 93 -23.35 1.90 7.14
CA SER A 93 -23.92 0.85 8.00
C SER A 93 -22.78 0.02 8.62
N ALA A 94 -22.89 -0.25 9.91
CA ALA A 94 -21.86 -0.86 10.74
C ALA A 94 -21.69 -2.37 10.50
N GLN A 95 -20.48 -2.82 10.14
CA GLN A 95 -19.92 -4.10 10.56
C GLN A 95 -18.38 -4.06 10.60
N PRO A 96 -17.73 -4.80 11.52
CA PRO A 96 -16.30 -4.67 11.82
C PRO A 96 -15.44 -5.58 10.93
N SER A 97 -14.14 -5.26 10.91
CA SER A 97 -13.01 -6.09 10.41
C SER A 97 -12.88 -6.25 8.89
N THR A 98 -12.19 -5.28 8.28
CA THR A 98 -10.92 -5.41 7.52
C THR A 98 -10.71 -4.06 6.83
N VAL A 99 -9.72 -3.29 7.27
CA VAL A 99 -9.43 -1.95 6.72
C VAL A 99 -8.81 -2.16 5.34
N SER A 100 -9.59 -1.95 4.28
CA SER A 100 -9.03 -1.85 2.94
C SER A 100 -8.47 -0.45 2.78
N ILE A 101 -7.16 -0.34 2.55
CA ILE A 101 -6.55 0.90 2.05
C ILE A 101 -7.07 1.10 0.61
N GLY A 102 -8.27 1.65 0.51
CA GLY A 102 -8.82 2.18 -0.73
C GLY A 102 -8.10 3.49 -0.98
N MET A 103 -7.29 3.53 -2.03
CA MET A 103 -6.45 4.66 -2.41
C MET A 103 -7.27 5.96 -2.41
N GLY A 104 -7.18 6.72 -1.31
CA GLY A 104 -7.97 7.93 -1.08
C GLY A 104 -8.44 8.13 0.35
N SER A 105 -8.63 7.06 1.14
CA SER A 105 -9.07 7.20 2.53
C SER A 105 -8.58 6.09 3.45
N ILE A 106 -8.25 6.43 4.70
CA ILE A 106 -7.90 5.49 5.78
C ILE A 106 -8.95 5.63 6.88
N MET A 107 -9.53 4.51 7.30
CA MET A 107 -10.42 4.47 8.46
C MET A 107 -9.61 4.03 9.68
N LEU A 108 -9.42 4.95 10.62
CA LEU A 108 -8.74 4.69 11.87
C LEU A 108 -9.60 3.82 12.82
N PRO A 109 -8.99 3.14 13.81
CA PRO A 109 -9.72 2.33 14.80
C PRO A 109 -10.77 3.10 15.63
N ASN A 110 -10.66 4.42 15.71
CA ASN A 110 -11.60 5.32 16.37
C ASN A 110 -12.74 5.80 15.45
N ASN A 111 -12.97 5.12 14.32
CA ASN A 111 -13.95 5.48 13.30
C ASN A 111 -13.72 6.84 12.61
N ILE A 112 -12.53 7.41 12.72
CA ILE A 112 -12.17 8.61 11.97
C ILE A 112 -11.76 8.20 10.55
N LEU A 113 -12.46 8.76 9.57
CA LEU A 113 -12.14 8.61 8.15
C LEU A 113 -11.22 9.75 7.72
N ILE A 114 -9.96 9.43 7.42
CA ILE A 114 -8.96 10.34 6.90
C ILE A 114 -9.00 10.27 5.38
N LEU A 115 -9.36 11.36 4.69
CA LEU A 115 -9.16 11.46 3.25
C LEU A 115 -7.71 11.87 2.96
N LEU A 116 -6.96 10.99 2.30
CA LEU A 116 -5.56 11.22 1.96
C LEU A 116 -5.39 12.46 1.06
N SER A 117 -6.34 12.68 0.15
CA SER A 117 -6.36 13.85 -0.73
C SER A 117 -6.38 15.21 -0.01
N GLU A 118 -6.85 15.26 1.24
CA GLU A 118 -6.90 16.51 2.01
C GLU A 118 -5.52 16.96 2.51
N TYR A 119 -4.55 16.04 2.55
CA TYR A 119 -3.20 16.31 3.04
C TYR A 119 -2.19 16.46 1.90
N GLY A 120 -2.58 16.16 0.65
CA GLY A 120 -1.75 16.22 -0.56
C GLY A 120 -1.66 14.87 -1.25
N THR A 121 -0.96 14.77 -2.38
CA THR A 121 -0.84 13.50 -3.13
C THR A 121 0.58 12.93 -3.08
N ARG A 122 1.59 13.79 -3.05
CA ARG A 122 3.00 13.39 -3.13
C ARG A 122 3.48 12.47 -2.01
N LEU A 123 3.03 12.67 -0.76
CA LEU A 123 3.39 11.78 0.34
C LEU A 123 2.86 10.35 0.11
N TYR A 124 1.71 10.21 -0.54
CA TYR A 124 1.07 8.91 -0.77
C TYR A 124 1.67 8.16 -1.96
N GLU A 125 2.25 8.88 -2.93
CA GLU A 125 2.99 8.29 -4.07
C GLU A 125 4.23 7.51 -3.61
N ILE A 126 4.72 7.76 -2.40
CA ILE A 126 5.96 7.19 -1.85
C ILE A 126 5.71 6.24 -0.67
N ILE A 127 4.48 5.73 -0.52
CA ILE A 127 4.16 4.64 0.40
C ILE A 127 4.81 3.36 -0.13
N ALA A 128 5.58 2.70 0.73
CA ALA A 128 6.30 1.48 0.40
C ALA A 128 5.61 0.24 0.94
N ASN A 129 5.07 0.34 2.16
CA ASN A 129 4.35 -0.73 2.82
C ASN A 129 3.06 -0.16 3.44
N PRO A 130 1.89 -0.46 2.85
CA PRO A 130 0.61 0.02 3.35
C PRO A 130 0.33 -0.35 4.81
N ASP A 131 0.72 -1.55 5.26
CA ASP A 131 0.52 -1.99 6.65
C ASP A 131 1.36 -1.16 7.61
N SER A 132 2.64 -0.92 7.28
CA SER A 132 3.52 -0.06 8.09
C SER A 132 3.08 1.41 8.07
N PHE A 133 2.46 1.86 6.98
CA PHE A 133 1.87 3.19 6.90
C PHE A 133 0.65 3.31 7.81
N GLU A 134 -0.23 2.31 7.83
CA GLU A 134 -1.37 2.25 8.74
C GLU A 134 -0.93 2.25 10.20
N ASP A 135 0.09 1.45 10.54
CA ASP A 135 0.65 1.38 11.90
C ASP A 135 1.13 2.76 12.40
N ILE A 136 1.91 3.48 11.59
CA ILE A 136 2.42 4.80 12.00
C ILE A 136 1.31 5.85 12.07
N ILE A 137 0.35 5.82 11.14
CA ILE A 137 -0.79 6.75 11.15
C ILE A 137 -1.64 6.54 12.40
N THR A 138 -1.95 5.28 12.72
CA THR A 138 -2.70 4.93 13.93
C THR A 138 -1.94 5.35 15.18
N THR A 139 -0.63 5.07 15.24
CA THR A 139 0.23 5.48 16.37
C THR A 139 0.24 7.00 16.55
N MET A 140 0.34 7.77 15.46
CA MET A 140 0.32 9.23 15.53
C MET A 140 -1.05 9.77 15.92
N ALA A 141 -2.14 9.16 15.44
CA ALA A 141 -3.50 9.55 15.79
C ALA A 141 -3.83 9.30 17.26
N ASP A 142 -3.30 8.21 17.83
CA ASP A 142 -3.45 7.91 19.26
C ASP A 142 -2.58 8.82 20.15
N ALA A 143 -1.41 9.22 19.66
CA ALA A 143 -0.46 10.03 20.42
C ALA A 143 -0.80 11.54 20.43
N PHE A 144 -1.46 12.05 19.38
CA PHE A 144 -1.65 13.48 19.19
C PHE A 144 -3.13 13.85 19.10
N SER A 145 -3.46 15.09 19.49
CA SER A 145 -4.78 15.64 19.18
C SER A 145 -4.98 15.71 17.66
N GLN A 146 -6.24 15.65 17.21
CA GLN A 146 -6.58 15.72 15.80
C GLN A 146 -5.92 16.92 15.10
N GLN A 147 -5.98 18.11 15.71
CA GLN A 147 -5.37 19.32 15.14
C GLN A 147 -3.85 19.20 14.98
N THR A 148 -3.16 18.61 15.97
CA THR A 148 -1.72 18.36 15.89
C THR A 148 -1.40 17.31 14.82
N PHE A 149 -2.15 16.22 14.79
CA PHE A 149 -1.99 15.17 13.79
C PHE A 149 -2.12 15.72 12.36
N GLU A 150 -3.18 16.49 12.09
CA GLU A 150 -3.41 17.13 10.80
C GLU A 150 -2.27 18.08 10.40
N PHE A 151 -1.74 18.84 11.36
CA PHE A 151 -0.58 19.69 11.13
C PHE A 151 0.67 18.89 10.75
N LEU A 152 0.96 17.80 11.47
CA LEU A 152 2.13 16.96 11.19
C LEU A 152 2.02 16.25 9.85
N MET A 153 0.81 15.85 9.43
CA MET A 153 0.56 15.30 8.09
C MET A 153 0.86 16.33 6.99
N LYS A 154 0.37 17.57 7.15
CA LYS A 154 0.67 18.67 6.22
C LYS A 154 2.16 19.02 6.21
N LEU A 155 2.82 18.94 7.36
CA LEU A 155 4.26 19.14 7.47
C LEU A 155 5.05 18.08 6.70
N ALA A 156 4.63 16.82 6.79
CA ALA A 156 5.24 15.71 6.05
C ALA A 156 5.06 15.91 4.54
N GLN A 157 3.87 16.31 4.09
CA GLN A 157 3.61 16.64 2.69
C GLN A 157 4.53 17.77 2.21
N GLU A 158 4.62 18.86 2.97
CA GLU A 158 5.49 20.00 2.63
C GLU A 158 6.95 19.57 2.52
N PHE A 159 7.44 18.73 3.44
CA PHE A 159 8.80 18.19 3.37
C PHE A 159 9.02 17.40 2.08
N VAL A 160 8.07 16.54 1.70
CA VAL A 160 8.13 15.75 0.47
C VAL A 160 8.18 16.66 -0.76
N GLU A 161 7.36 17.69 -0.81
CA GLU A 161 7.29 18.59 -1.97
C GLU A 161 8.53 19.48 -2.12
N THR A 162 9.13 19.89 -1.00
CA THR A 162 10.19 20.92 -1.01
C THR A 162 11.60 20.35 -0.92
N ASN A 163 11.82 19.27 -0.16
CA ASN A 163 13.18 18.81 0.18
C ASN A 163 13.51 17.42 -0.38
N LEU A 164 12.52 16.55 -0.58
CA LEU A 164 12.76 15.13 -0.85
C LEU A 164 13.56 14.89 -2.14
N GLU A 165 13.24 15.59 -3.23
CA GLU A 165 13.95 15.40 -4.50
C GLU A 165 15.42 15.82 -4.42
N MET A 166 15.71 16.92 -3.71
CA MET A 166 17.09 17.36 -3.47
C MET A 166 17.88 16.32 -2.67
N ILE A 167 17.27 15.77 -1.63
CA ILE A 167 17.87 14.74 -0.80
C ILE A 167 18.08 13.47 -1.62
N ARG A 168 17.09 13.00 -2.38
CA ARG A 168 17.18 11.82 -3.25
C ARG A 168 18.31 11.95 -4.26
N ASN A 169 18.46 13.11 -4.89
CA ASN A 169 19.56 13.38 -5.82
C ASN A 169 20.94 13.30 -5.15
N THR A 170 21.01 13.62 -3.86
CA THR A 170 22.25 13.62 -3.09
C THR A 170 22.62 12.23 -2.56
N ILE A 171 21.66 11.52 -1.95
CA ILE A 171 21.92 10.24 -1.25
C ILE A 171 21.64 9.01 -2.11
N GLN A 172 20.87 9.15 -3.19
CA GLN A 172 20.46 8.07 -4.11
C GLN A 172 19.75 6.88 -3.42
N ILE A 173 19.06 7.15 -2.31
CA ILE A 173 18.29 6.17 -1.54
C ILE A 173 16.80 6.53 -1.63
N PHE A 174 15.97 5.50 -1.75
CA PHE A 174 14.53 5.64 -1.65
C PHE A 174 14.13 5.92 -0.20
N ILE A 175 13.48 7.07 0.03
CA ILE A 175 12.87 7.45 1.30
C ILE A 175 11.36 7.29 1.15
N SER A 176 10.77 6.52 2.05
CA SER A 176 9.34 6.17 2.08
C SER A 176 8.53 7.10 2.98
N ALA A 177 7.21 7.16 2.75
CA ALA A 177 6.29 7.97 3.56
C ALA A 177 6.32 7.60 5.05
N GLU A 178 6.33 6.29 5.34
CA GLU A 178 6.35 5.73 6.69
C GLU A 178 7.60 6.19 7.44
N THR A 179 8.75 6.20 6.76
CA THR A 179 10.02 6.64 7.35
C THR A 179 9.99 8.12 7.70
N ILE A 180 9.41 8.97 6.82
CA ILE A 180 9.27 10.41 7.07
C ILE A 180 8.37 10.67 8.27
N LEU A 181 7.19 10.05 8.29
CA LEU A 181 6.23 10.18 9.39
C LEU A 181 6.80 9.68 10.71
N TYR A 182 7.48 8.53 10.69
CA TYR A 182 8.14 8.00 11.87
C TYR A 182 9.24 8.94 12.41
N ARG A 183 10.01 9.57 11.52
CA ARG A 183 11.04 10.55 11.92
C ARG A 183 10.44 11.81 12.52
N ILE A 184 9.31 12.30 11.97
CA ILE A 184 8.54 13.40 12.57
C ILE A 184 8.05 12.99 13.96
N PHE A 185 7.39 11.85 14.08
CA PHE A 185 6.86 11.32 15.34
C PHE A 185 7.95 11.22 16.40
N LEU A 186 9.09 10.61 16.06
CA LEU A 186 10.24 10.50 16.97
C LEU A 186 10.79 11.86 17.40
N TYR A 187 10.90 12.82 16.48
CA TYR A 187 11.40 14.14 16.81
C TYR A 187 10.46 14.85 17.79
N VAL A 188 9.16 14.87 17.48
CA VAL A 188 8.14 15.52 18.32
C VAL A 188 8.08 14.88 19.71
N THR A 189 8.05 13.55 19.79
CA THR A 189 7.93 12.85 21.08
C THR A 189 9.19 12.94 21.94
N LYS A 190 10.40 13.03 21.34
CA LYS A 190 11.66 13.03 22.09
C LYS A 190 12.28 14.41 22.32
N ARG A 191 11.99 15.39 21.46
CA ARG A 191 12.68 16.69 21.44
C ARG A 191 11.78 17.87 21.71
N CYS A 192 10.46 17.75 21.52
CA CYS A 192 9.52 18.82 21.82
C CYS A 192 8.99 18.68 23.25
N GLU A 193 9.05 19.76 24.03
CA GLU A 193 8.54 19.81 25.40
C GLU A 193 7.01 19.73 25.45
N SER A 194 6.35 20.16 24.37
CA SER A 194 4.90 20.12 24.23
C SER A 194 4.50 19.57 22.86
N GLN A 195 3.41 18.81 22.85
CA GLN A 195 2.81 18.22 21.65
C GLN A 195 1.57 19.01 21.18
N THR A 196 1.36 20.21 21.74
CA THR A 196 0.26 21.08 21.34
C THR A 196 0.51 21.69 19.97
N PHE A 197 -0.56 21.89 19.20
CA PHE A 197 -0.49 22.50 17.87
C PHE A 197 0.26 23.85 17.89
N SER A 198 -0.07 24.75 18.83
CA SER A 198 0.55 26.08 18.90
C SER A 198 2.07 26.01 19.09
N TYR A 199 2.55 25.12 19.95
CA TYR A 199 3.99 24.95 20.17
C TYR A 199 4.68 24.37 18.93
N LEU A 200 4.12 23.30 18.36
CA LEU A 200 4.70 22.62 17.20
C LEU A 200 4.67 23.49 15.95
N TYR A 201 3.65 24.33 15.80
CA TYR A 201 3.57 25.32 14.74
C TYR A 201 4.75 26.31 14.79
N ASN A 202 5.09 26.79 15.99
CA ASN A 202 6.26 27.67 16.18
C ASN A 202 7.58 26.93 15.93
N LYS A 203 7.61 25.61 16.16
CA LYS A 203 8.77 24.74 15.93
C LYS A 203 8.84 24.12 14.54
N LYS A 204 7.91 24.47 13.65
CA LYS A 204 7.80 23.94 12.28
C LYS A 204 9.15 23.88 11.55
N GLN A 205 9.86 25.00 11.51
CA GLN A 205 11.12 25.10 10.78
C GLN A 205 12.24 24.27 11.41
N GLU A 206 12.24 24.13 12.73
CA GLU A 206 13.21 23.29 13.45
C GLU A 206 12.96 21.81 13.15
N ILE A 207 11.69 21.38 13.08
CA ILE A 207 11.31 20.00 12.72
C ILE A 207 11.75 19.70 11.27
N LEU A 208 11.46 20.58 10.32
CA LEU A 208 11.85 20.42 8.91
C LEU A 208 13.37 20.37 8.76
N ARG A 209 14.10 21.24 9.46
CA ARG A 209 15.56 21.22 9.46
C ARG A 209 16.10 19.91 10.01
N ALA A 210 15.58 19.44 11.14
CA ALA A 210 16.02 18.18 11.73
C ALA A 210 15.77 16.97 10.83
N LEU A 211 14.66 16.94 10.09
CA LEU A 211 14.41 15.92 9.06
C LEU A 211 15.45 15.99 7.95
N ASN A 212 15.70 17.18 7.42
CA ASN A 212 16.66 17.37 6.34
C ASN A 212 18.07 16.97 6.78
N ASP A 213 18.51 17.41 7.97
CA ASP A 213 19.79 17.02 8.56
C ASP A 213 19.89 15.50 8.71
N TYR A 214 18.83 14.85 9.21
CA TYR A 214 18.80 13.40 9.36
C TYR A 214 18.96 12.69 8.01
N PHE A 215 18.14 13.00 7.02
CA PHE A 215 18.21 12.28 5.73
C PHE A 215 19.47 12.62 4.94
N THR A 216 19.95 13.86 5.01
CA THR A 216 21.23 14.25 4.40
C THR A 216 22.41 13.58 5.09
N SER A 217 22.31 13.28 6.41
CA SER A 217 23.35 12.54 7.12
C SER A 217 23.51 11.10 6.63
N LEU A 218 22.47 10.52 6.01
CA LEU A 218 22.52 9.19 5.40
C LEU A 218 23.34 9.16 4.10
N ASN A 219 23.84 10.31 3.63
CA ASN A 219 24.68 10.36 2.45
C ASN A 219 25.96 9.53 2.68
N PRO A 220 26.22 8.45 1.92
CA PRO A 220 27.46 7.69 2.04
C PRO A 220 28.68 8.53 1.63
N ASN A 221 28.47 9.60 0.85
CA ASN A 221 29.51 10.54 0.47
C ASN A 221 29.72 11.66 1.48
N ASN A 222 29.04 11.65 2.62
CA ASN A 222 29.06 12.75 3.57
C ASN A 222 30.48 13.06 4.06
N SER A 223 30.91 14.30 3.82
CA SER A 223 32.26 14.81 4.04
C SER A 223 32.66 14.87 5.52
N TYR A 224 31.71 14.68 6.45
CA TYR A 224 32.00 14.71 7.90
C TYR A 224 32.87 13.53 8.36
N CYS A 225 32.84 12.41 7.64
CA CYS A 225 33.82 11.36 7.84
C CYS A 225 35.09 11.73 7.07
N ARG A 226 36.09 12.28 7.77
CA ARG A 226 37.42 12.51 7.21
C ARG A 226 37.90 11.19 6.62
N ARG A 227 37.94 11.12 5.28
CA ARG A 227 38.40 9.92 4.57
C ARG A 227 39.92 9.92 4.62
N TRP A 228 40.47 8.89 5.23
CA TRP A 228 41.90 8.66 5.28
C TRP A 228 42.26 7.73 4.14
N ARG A 229 43.37 8.00 3.46
CA ARG A 229 43.96 7.07 2.50
C ARG A 229 44.85 6.10 3.28
N CYS A 230 44.70 4.81 3.04
CA CYS A 230 45.60 3.80 3.58
C CYS A 230 46.94 3.88 2.83
N ASP A 231 48.04 4.08 3.56
CA ASP A 231 49.38 4.18 2.97
C ASP A 231 49.88 2.84 2.38
N ILE A 232 49.25 1.71 2.72
CA ILE A 232 49.66 0.37 2.28
C ILE A 232 48.94 -0.05 1.00
N CYS A 233 47.61 0.11 0.94
CA CYS A 233 46.81 -0.36 -0.19
C CYS A 233 46.23 0.75 -1.07
N GLY A 234 46.37 2.03 -0.68
CA GLY A 234 45.78 3.16 -1.38
C GLY A 234 44.26 3.30 -1.25
N GLY A 235 43.60 2.37 -0.54
CA GLY A 235 42.16 2.40 -0.28
C GLY A 235 41.75 3.54 0.65
N LEU A 236 40.51 4.02 0.49
CA LEU A 236 39.93 5.07 1.34
C LEU A 236 39.13 4.42 2.48
N TYR A 237 39.30 4.92 3.70
CA TYR A 237 38.53 4.49 4.87
C TYR A 237 38.11 5.69 5.73
N SER A 238 37.09 5.52 6.56
CA SER A 238 36.65 6.51 7.54
C SER A 238 36.48 5.88 8.92
N ILE A 239 36.81 6.62 9.97
CA ILE A 239 36.63 6.20 11.36
C ILE A 239 35.40 6.94 11.92
N CYS A 240 34.37 6.20 12.31
CA CYS A 240 33.25 6.73 13.10
C CYS A 240 33.48 6.42 14.58
N GLN A 241 33.29 7.42 15.46
CA GLN A 241 33.12 7.17 16.88
C GLN A 241 31.66 6.79 17.13
N LEU A 242 31.45 5.63 17.73
CA LEU A 242 30.15 5.09 18.16
C LEU A 242 29.76 5.65 19.52
#